data_AF-A0A4Q3ACK5-F1
#
_entry.id   AF-A0A4Q3ACK5-F1
#
_cell.length_a   1.000
_cell.length_b   1.000
_cell.length_c   1.000
_cell.angle_alpha   90.00
_cell.angle_beta   90.00
_cell.angle_gamma   90.00
#
_symmetry.space_group_name_H-M   'P 1'
#
loop_
_entity.id
_entity.type
_entity.pdbx_description
1 polymer ?
#
loop_
_entity_poly.entity_id
_entity_poly.type
_entity_poly.pdbx_seq_one_letter_code
_entity_poly.pdbx_strand_id
1 'polypeptide(L)'
;MGARGGATGERSEEEISDGAEDGFAYFLAHRDVFDPDSTTFQDKVIRARAKEGPDAVFAALQQFHAENVLAPDDKFELPDGFDFASLLARDLEALVTDKEQERADRGYRSLFRELLILSWYAQDREQAFDWLLKQQGVAGLKVISAYTGKDDHFKWLSGRIEALAPEQQDEFLAANREKWLYEMGNLQSFSAGTTDPALRKKLEAFAVDGVAYSNIEPTLAVIAANPDLDRRLEILEQTPIGPRPHKPRSSFYDGEYLRKTLGEWGAEPARIDAIIARFQQHQASLR
;
A
#
# COMPACT_ATOMS: atom_id res chain seq x y z
N MET A 1 -20.28 -51.37 4.55
CA MET A 1 -19.76 -50.41 3.55
C MET A 1 -20.91 -49.51 3.13
N GLY A 2 -21.04 -48.34 3.74
CA GLY A 2 -22.05 -47.35 3.40
C GLY A 2 -21.35 -46.08 2.97
N ALA A 3 -21.48 -45.72 1.68
CA ALA A 3 -20.90 -44.51 1.12
C ALA A 3 -21.69 -43.29 1.61
N ARG A 4 -21.03 -42.37 2.32
CA ARG A 4 -21.51 -41.00 2.53
C ARG A 4 -21.13 -40.19 1.29
N GLY A 5 -22.08 -39.97 0.40
CA GLY A 5 -22.00 -38.92 -0.61
C GLY A 5 -22.26 -37.58 0.08
N GLY A 6 -21.22 -36.80 0.32
CA GLY A 6 -21.34 -35.41 0.75
C GLY A 6 -21.73 -34.57 -0.47
N ALA A 7 -22.99 -34.15 -0.54
CA ALA A 7 -23.43 -33.13 -1.48
C ALA A 7 -22.94 -31.77 -0.97
N THR A 8 -21.82 -31.27 -1.50
CA THR A 8 -21.51 -29.84 -1.46
C THR A 8 -22.39 -29.16 -2.50
N GLY A 9 -23.66 -28.93 -2.14
CA GLY A 9 -24.57 -28.15 -2.96
C GLY A 9 -24.15 -26.68 -2.93
N GLU A 10 -23.63 -26.18 -4.04
CA GLU A 10 -23.57 -24.74 -4.31
C GLU A 10 -25.01 -24.22 -4.24
N ARG A 11 -25.32 -23.41 -3.22
CA ARG A 11 -26.61 -22.72 -3.13
C ARG A 11 -26.70 -21.72 -4.27
N SER A 12 -27.91 -21.54 -4.80
CA SER A 12 -28.15 -20.57 -5.85
C SER A 12 -27.86 -19.15 -5.35
N GLU A 13 -27.40 -18.27 -6.23
CA GLU A 13 -27.01 -16.90 -5.88
C GLU A 13 -28.16 -16.04 -5.32
N GLU A 14 -29.40 -16.44 -5.60
CA GLU A 14 -30.64 -15.80 -5.13
C GLU A 14 -30.94 -16.17 -3.67
N GLU A 15 -30.72 -17.44 -3.28
CA GLU A 15 -30.81 -17.89 -1.88
C GLU A 15 -29.76 -17.24 -0.96
N ILE A 16 -28.64 -16.77 -1.52
CA ILE A 16 -27.61 -16.04 -0.76
C ILE A 16 -28.05 -14.61 -0.44
N SER A 17 -28.87 -13.99 -1.30
CA SER A 17 -29.33 -12.60 -1.15
C SER A 17 -30.43 -12.48 -0.08
N ASP A 18 -31.47 -13.31 -0.18
CA ASP A 18 -32.58 -13.32 0.79
C ASP A 18 -32.11 -13.75 2.20
N GLY A 19 -31.07 -14.58 2.27
CA GLY A 19 -30.47 -14.99 3.54
C GLY A 19 -29.53 -13.97 4.19
N ALA A 20 -29.19 -12.86 3.53
CA ALA A 20 -28.22 -11.90 4.05
C ALA A 20 -28.78 -11.03 5.19
N GLU A 21 -30.02 -10.57 5.05
CA GLU A 21 -30.72 -9.80 6.11
C GLU A 21 -31.04 -10.68 7.32
N ASP A 22 -31.64 -11.84 7.09
CA ASP A 22 -31.91 -12.84 8.14
C ASP A 22 -30.61 -13.31 8.80
N GLY A 23 -29.56 -13.50 8.01
CA GLY A 23 -28.22 -13.82 8.51
C GLY A 23 -27.63 -12.72 9.40
N PHE A 24 -27.85 -11.45 9.04
CA PHE A 24 -27.37 -10.32 9.85
C PHE A 24 -28.16 -10.16 11.14
N ALA A 25 -29.49 -10.26 11.08
CA ALA A 25 -30.33 -10.26 12.25
C ALA A 25 -29.96 -11.41 13.20
N TYR A 26 -29.68 -12.60 12.66
CA TYR A 26 -29.21 -13.75 13.43
C TYR A 26 -27.84 -13.48 14.07
N PHE A 27 -26.88 -12.90 13.33
CA PHE A 27 -25.58 -12.53 13.85
C PHE A 27 -25.68 -11.54 15.02
N LEU A 28 -26.49 -10.49 14.86
CA LEU A 28 -26.73 -9.51 15.92
C LEU A 28 -27.36 -10.15 17.18
N ALA A 29 -28.29 -11.09 16.99
CA ALA A 29 -28.96 -11.78 18.09
C ALA A 29 -28.07 -12.80 18.83
N HIS A 30 -26.97 -13.28 18.21
CA HIS A 30 -26.12 -14.34 18.74
C HIS A 30 -24.62 -13.97 18.74
N ARG A 31 -24.30 -12.70 19.00
CA ARG A 31 -22.91 -12.18 18.96
C ARG A 31 -21.93 -12.95 19.85
N ASP A 32 -22.41 -13.53 20.94
CA ASP A 32 -21.63 -14.35 21.87
C ASP A 32 -21.16 -15.68 21.27
N VAL A 33 -21.80 -16.13 20.20
CA VAL A 33 -21.48 -17.37 19.48
C VAL A 33 -20.48 -17.13 18.34
N PHE A 34 -20.37 -15.89 17.86
CA PHE A 34 -19.47 -15.52 16.78
C PHE A 34 -18.17 -14.93 17.32
N ASP A 35 -17.06 -15.25 16.66
CA ASP A 35 -15.80 -14.54 16.92
C ASP A 35 -16.02 -13.04 16.63
N PRO A 36 -15.77 -12.14 17.60
CA PRO A 36 -15.87 -10.69 17.40
C PRO A 36 -15.06 -10.18 16.20
N ASP A 37 -14.02 -10.91 15.80
CA ASP A 37 -13.14 -10.58 14.68
C ASP A 37 -13.54 -11.29 13.36
N SER A 38 -14.72 -11.93 13.29
CA SER A 38 -15.19 -12.63 12.09
C SER A 38 -15.57 -11.65 10.95
N THR A 39 -14.57 -11.30 10.11
CA THR A 39 -14.72 -10.47 8.90
C THR A 39 -15.59 -11.15 7.83
N THR A 40 -15.58 -12.48 7.79
CA THR A 40 -16.24 -13.31 6.77
C THR A 40 -17.74 -13.10 6.68
N PHE A 41 -18.40 -12.72 7.78
CA PHE A 41 -19.84 -12.44 7.77
C PHE A 41 -20.13 -11.09 7.08
N GLN A 42 -19.37 -10.06 7.42
CA GLN A 42 -19.55 -8.71 6.86
C GLN A 42 -19.36 -8.71 5.35
N ASP A 43 -18.34 -9.43 4.86
CA ASP A 43 -18.07 -9.57 3.43
C ASP A 43 -19.26 -10.20 2.68
N LYS A 44 -19.93 -11.19 3.27
CA LYS A 44 -21.10 -11.85 2.66
C LYS A 44 -22.28 -10.89 2.53
N VAL A 45 -22.56 -10.11 3.58
CA VAL A 45 -23.64 -9.11 3.54
C VAL A 45 -23.30 -8.00 2.56
N ILE A 46 -22.06 -7.47 2.57
CA ILE A 46 -21.63 -6.44 1.62
C ILE A 46 -21.77 -6.96 0.20
N ARG A 47 -21.34 -8.20 -0.09
CA ARG A 47 -21.50 -8.81 -1.41
C ARG A 47 -22.96 -8.97 -1.82
N ALA A 48 -23.84 -9.39 -0.90
CA ALA A 48 -25.27 -9.48 -1.18
C ALA A 48 -25.85 -8.11 -1.53
N ARG A 49 -25.57 -7.09 -0.71
CA ARG A 49 -26.02 -5.70 -0.91
C ARG A 49 -25.44 -5.06 -2.16
N ALA A 50 -24.25 -5.46 -2.58
CA ALA A 50 -23.64 -4.94 -3.79
C ALA A 50 -24.44 -5.25 -5.06
N LYS A 51 -25.30 -6.28 -5.05
CA LYS A 51 -26.25 -6.57 -6.13
C LYS A 51 -27.36 -5.51 -6.25
N GLU A 52 -27.72 -4.89 -5.13
CA GLU A 52 -28.72 -3.82 -5.06
C GLU A 52 -28.11 -2.44 -5.39
N GLY A 53 -26.79 -2.32 -5.32
CA GLY A 53 -26.03 -1.15 -5.74
C GLY A 53 -25.28 -0.42 -4.61
N PRO A 54 -24.61 0.70 -4.93
CA PRO A 54 -23.75 1.42 -3.99
C PRO A 54 -24.49 1.94 -2.75
N ASP A 55 -25.77 2.29 -2.88
CA ASP A 55 -26.58 2.82 -1.77
C ASP A 55 -26.86 1.75 -0.71
N ALA A 56 -27.15 0.53 -1.16
CA ALA A 56 -27.38 -0.61 -0.29
C ALA A 56 -26.08 -1.02 0.44
N VAL A 57 -24.93 -0.98 -0.24
CA VAL A 57 -23.62 -1.21 0.39
C VAL A 57 -23.34 -0.14 1.44
N PHE A 58 -23.55 1.13 1.12
CA PHE A 58 -23.34 2.22 2.09
C PHE A 58 -24.25 2.08 3.32
N ALA A 59 -25.53 1.75 3.12
CA ALA A 59 -26.46 1.49 4.21
C ALA A 59 -26.00 0.32 5.11
N ALA A 60 -25.46 -0.75 4.52
CA ALA A 60 -24.89 -1.87 5.30
C ALA A 60 -23.66 -1.45 6.11
N LEU A 61 -22.75 -0.66 5.53
CA LEU A 61 -21.59 -0.13 6.26
C LEU A 61 -22.02 0.76 7.43
N GLN A 62 -23.04 1.62 7.24
CA GLN A 62 -23.64 2.40 8.32
C GLN A 62 -24.21 1.53 9.43
N GLN A 63 -24.90 0.45 9.05
CA GLN A 63 -25.47 -0.49 10.00
C GLN A 63 -24.38 -1.18 10.82
N PHE A 64 -23.32 -1.68 10.19
CA PHE A 64 -22.19 -2.27 10.90
C PHE A 64 -21.47 -1.31 11.83
N HIS A 65 -21.32 -0.05 11.40
CA HIS A 65 -20.74 1.00 12.22
C HIS A 65 -21.60 1.27 13.47
N ALA A 66 -22.91 1.47 13.29
CA ALA A 66 -23.85 1.71 14.40
C ALA A 66 -23.88 0.55 15.41
N GLU A 67 -23.68 -0.66 14.91
CA GLU A 67 -23.67 -1.89 15.67
C GLU A 67 -22.29 -2.20 16.31
N ASN A 68 -21.25 -1.41 16.01
CA ASN A 68 -19.87 -1.62 16.46
C ASN A 68 -19.32 -3.03 16.14
N VAL A 69 -19.64 -3.52 14.94
CA VAL A 69 -19.18 -4.82 14.43
C VAL A 69 -18.34 -4.68 13.17
N LEU A 70 -18.04 -3.45 12.75
CA LEU A 70 -17.33 -3.19 11.53
C LEU A 70 -15.83 -3.54 11.69
N ALA A 71 -15.37 -4.52 10.92
CA ALA A 71 -13.99 -5.01 10.90
C ALA A 71 -13.63 -5.38 9.46
N PRO A 72 -13.35 -4.39 8.58
CA PRO A 72 -13.20 -4.64 7.15
C PRO A 72 -11.96 -5.49 6.85
N ASP A 73 -12.08 -6.57 6.09
CA ASP A 73 -10.92 -7.35 5.64
C ASP A 73 -9.98 -6.53 4.73
N ASP A 74 -8.87 -7.12 4.29
CA ASP A 74 -7.87 -6.47 3.43
C ASP A 74 -8.42 -6.02 2.05
N LYS A 75 -9.60 -6.52 1.65
CA LYS A 75 -10.30 -6.13 0.42
C LYS A 75 -11.80 -6.45 0.49
N PHE A 76 -12.61 -5.72 -0.27
CA PHE A 76 -14.00 -6.04 -0.54
C PHE A 76 -14.14 -6.84 -1.83
N GLU A 77 -14.87 -7.95 -1.80
CA GLU A 77 -15.19 -8.74 -2.99
C GLU A 77 -16.59 -8.36 -3.51
N LEU A 78 -16.64 -7.28 -4.30
CA LEU A 78 -17.84 -6.75 -4.95
C LEU A 78 -18.03 -7.36 -6.35
N PRO A 79 -19.26 -7.44 -6.88
CA PRO A 79 -19.53 -8.02 -8.20
C PRO A 79 -18.91 -7.19 -9.35
N ASP A 80 -18.64 -7.85 -10.47
CA ASP A 80 -18.13 -7.19 -11.67
C ASP A 80 -19.08 -6.07 -12.12
N GLY A 81 -18.50 -4.93 -12.50
CA GLY A 81 -19.27 -3.75 -12.93
C GLY A 81 -19.95 -2.97 -11.78
N PHE A 82 -19.63 -3.28 -10.52
CA PHE A 82 -20.10 -2.48 -9.38
C PHE A 82 -19.66 -1.01 -9.50
N ASP A 83 -20.58 -0.10 -9.17
CA ASP A 83 -20.33 1.35 -9.24
C ASP A 83 -19.57 1.85 -8.00
N PHE A 84 -18.27 1.59 -7.97
CA PHE A 84 -17.35 2.09 -6.94
C PHE A 84 -17.33 3.61 -6.86
N ALA A 85 -17.45 4.31 -8.00
CA ALA A 85 -17.37 5.77 -8.06
C ALA A 85 -18.49 6.41 -7.24
N SER A 86 -19.72 5.92 -7.38
CA SER A 86 -20.88 6.39 -6.62
C SER A 86 -20.78 6.07 -5.13
N LEU A 87 -20.25 4.90 -4.76
CA LEU A 87 -20.00 4.56 -3.35
C LEU A 87 -18.93 5.45 -2.74
N LEU A 88 -17.81 5.69 -3.44
CA LEU A 88 -16.71 6.53 -2.97
C LEU A 88 -17.07 8.02 -2.90
N ALA A 89 -18.13 8.45 -3.58
CA ALA A 89 -18.69 9.80 -3.44
C ALA A 89 -19.46 10.01 -2.12
N ARG A 90 -19.69 8.94 -1.34
CA ARG A 90 -20.33 9.01 -0.02
C ARG A 90 -19.33 9.43 1.06
N ASP A 91 -19.87 9.88 2.20
CA ASP A 91 -19.09 10.23 3.39
C ASP A 91 -18.68 8.97 4.17
N LEU A 92 -17.69 8.27 3.64
CA LEU A 92 -17.12 7.07 4.26
C LEU A 92 -16.30 7.38 5.52
N GLU A 93 -15.82 8.62 5.68
CA GLU A 93 -15.00 8.99 6.84
C GLU A 93 -15.84 9.11 8.12
N ALA A 94 -17.13 9.45 7.98
CA ALA A 94 -18.08 9.39 9.08
C ALA A 94 -18.27 7.96 9.65
N LEU A 95 -17.78 6.93 8.96
CA LEU A 95 -17.84 5.53 9.40
C LEU A 95 -16.54 5.05 10.06
N VAL A 96 -15.49 5.88 10.09
CA VAL A 96 -14.20 5.55 10.70
C VAL A 96 -14.28 5.78 12.21
N THR A 97 -13.96 4.76 12.99
CA THR A 97 -13.86 4.87 14.45
C THR A 97 -12.49 5.44 14.89
N ASP A 98 -12.41 6.07 16.06
CA ASP A 98 -11.13 6.56 16.62
C ASP A 98 -10.05 5.47 16.67
N LYS A 99 -10.46 4.22 16.97
CA LYS A 99 -9.56 3.06 17.02
C LYS A 99 -9.02 2.70 15.63
N GLU A 100 -9.83 2.82 14.59
CA GLU A 100 -9.40 2.60 13.21
C GLU A 100 -8.50 3.72 12.73
N GLN A 101 -8.84 4.98 13.04
CA GLN A 101 -7.98 6.12 12.74
C GLN A 101 -6.62 5.97 13.43
N GLU A 102 -6.58 5.59 14.71
CA GLU A 102 -5.32 5.36 15.42
C GLU A 102 -4.50 4.23 14.78
N ARG A 103 -5.14 3.14 14.34
CA ARG A 103 -4.46 2.04 13.63
C ARG A 103 -3.93 2.50 12.28
N ALA A 104 -4.70 3.27 11.51
CA ALA A 104 -4.31 3.83 10.23
C ALA A 104 -3.14 4.81 10.39
N ASP A 105 -3.20 5.70 11.38
CA ASP A 105 -2.13 6.62 11.71
C ASP A 105 -0.84 5.86 12.02
N ARG A 106 -0.94 4.73 12.73
CA ARG A 106 0.19 3.84 13.03
C ARG A 106 0.65 2.97 11.84
N GLY A 107 -0.01 3.08 10.69
CA GLY A 107 0.32 2.33 9.48
C GLY A 107 -0.05 0.84 9.55
N TYR A 108 -0.94 0.45 10.46
CA TYR A 108 -1.33 -0.95 10.64
C TYR A 108 -2.47 -1.38 9.72
N ARG A 109 -3.29 -0.46 9.21
CA ARG A 109 -4.44 -0.80 8.37
C ARG A 109 -4.85 0.37 7.48
N SER A 110 -5.34 0.05 6.29
CA SER A 110 -6.02 1.01 5.42
C SER A 110 -7.41 1.36 5.93
N LEU A 111 -7.85 2.59 5.69
CA LEU A 111 -9.22 3.04 5.98
C LEU A 111 -10.21 2.49 4.95
N PHE A 112 -11.52 2.52 5.24
CA PHE A 112 -12.58 2.01 4.34
C PHE A 112 -12.46 2.51 2.91
N ARG A 113 -12.27 3.83 2.77
CA ARG A 113 -12.10 4.47 1.46
C ARG A 113 -10.93 3.85 0.70
N GLU A 114 -9.79 3.66 1.37
CA GLU A 114 -8.60 3.06 0.77
C GLU A 114 -8.84 1.60 0.38
N LEU A 115 -9.48 0.81 1.25
CA LEU A 115 -9.81 -0.60 0.96
C LEU A 115 -10.76 -0.71 -0.25
N LEU A 116 -11.77 0.17 -0.36
CA LEU A 116 -12.67 0.22 -1.51
C LEU A 116 -11.93 0.63 -2.79
N ILE A 117 -11.01 1.60 -2.71
CA ILE A 117 -10.14 1.99 -3.82
C ILE A 117 -9.26 0.82 -4.27
N LEU A 118 -8.65 0.09 -3.33
CA LEU A 118 -7.81 -1.08 -3.63
C LEU A 118 -8.64 -2.23 -4.23
N SER A 119 -9.88 -2.39 -3.78
CA SER A 119 -10.83 -3.37 -4.32
C SER A 119 -11.22 -3.01 -5.75
N TRP A 120 -11.53 -1.74 -6.02
CA TRP A 120 -11.78 -1.25 -7.37
C TRP A 120 -10.56 -1.43 -8.26
N TYR A 121 -9.38 -1.05 -7.77
CA TYR A 121 -8.11 -1.18 -8.49
C TYR A 121 -7.77 -2.63 -8.85
N ALA A 122 -8.13 -3.59 -7.99
CA ALA A 122 -7.99 -5.00 -8.28
C ALA A 122 -8.83 -5.42 -9.49
N GLN A 123 -10.07 -4.92 -9.61
CA GLN A 123 -11.02 -5.21 -10.70
C GLN A 123 -10.71 -4.42 -11.98
N ASP A 124 -10.63 -3.10 -11.87
CA ASP A 124 -10.36 -2.16 -12.97
C ASP A 124 -9.34 -1.09 -12.53
N ARG A 125 -8.06 -1.42 -12.75
CA ARG A 125 -6.94 -0.55 -12.35
C ARG A 125 -6.90 0.80 -13.07
N GLU A 126 -7.40 0.86 -14.30
CA GLU A 126 -7.39 2.08 -15.10
C GLU A 126 -8.44 3.06 -14.59
N GLN A 127 -9.66 2.57 -14.40
CA GLN A 127 -10.76 3.41 -13.92
C GLN A 127 -10.52 3.93 -12.50
N ALA A 128 -9.98 3.08 -11.60
CA ALA A 128 -9.62 3.50 -10.25
C ALA A 128 -8.49 4.55 -10.24
N PHE A 129 -7.49 4.42 -11.12
CA PHE A 129 -6.40 5.39 -11.27
C PHE A 129 -6.90 6.74 -11.77
N ASP A 130 -7.70 6.75 -12.84
CA ASP A 130 -8.26 7.98 -13.40
C ASP A 130 -9.18 8.68 -12.38
N TRP A 131 -9.96 7.91 -11.62
CA TRP A 131 -10.79 8.44 -10.55
C TRP A 131 -9.95 9.08 -9.44
N LEU A 132 -8.91 8.39 -8.95
CA LEU A 132 -8.02 8.93 -7.93
C LEU A 132 -7.36 10.23 -8.38
N LEU A 133 -6.78 10.22 -9.58
CA LEU A 133 -6.12 11.39 -10.14
C LEU A 133 -7.09 12.57 -10.27
N LYS A 134 -8.33 12.31 -10.71
CA LYS A 134 -9.36 13.34 -10.87
C LYS A 134 -9.88 13.89 -9.53
N GLN A 135 -10.10 13.04 -8.53
CA GLN A 135 -10.77 13.42 -7.29
C GLN A 135 -9.82 13.83 -6.17
N GLN A 136 -8.62 13.25 -6.13
CA GLN A 136 -7.64 13.42 -5.06
C GLN A 136 -6.30 13.97 -5.55
N GLY A 137 -6.15 14.20 -6.86
CA GLY A 137 -4.89 14.62 -7.44
C GLY A 137 -3.84 13.50 -7.40
N VAL A 138 -2.60 13.90 -7.64
CA VAL A 138 -1.49 12.95 -7.81
C VAL A 138 -1.06 12.35 -6.47
N ALA A 139 -1.12 13.14 -5.39
CA ALA A 139 -0.87 12.64 -4.04
C ALA A 139 -1.84 11.50 -3.63
N GLY A 140 -3.07 11.48 -4.15
CA GLY A 140 -4.05 10.41 -3.90
C GLY A 140 -3.62 9.04 -4.42
N LEU A 141 -2.75 9.00 -5.44
CA LEU A 141 -2.21 7.75 -6.00
C LEU A 141 -1.33 6.97 -5.01
N LYS A 142 -0.94 7.56 -3.87
CA LYS A 142 -0.25 6.84 -2.79
C LYS A 142 -1.06 5.65 -2.24
N VAL A 143 -2.39 5.66 -2.38
CA VAL A 143 -3.26 4.57 -1.93
C VAL A 143 -2.93 3.31 -2.71
N ILE A 144 -2.90 3.39 -4.04
CA ILE A 144 -2.65 2.23 -4.91
C ILE A 144 -1.18 1.79 -4.94
N SER A 145 -0.23 2.61 -4.45
CA SER A 145 1.18 2.21 -4.36
C SER A 145 1.45 1.11 -3.32
N ALA A 146 0.48 0.80 -2.44
CA ALA A 146 0.53 -0.31 -1.48
C ALA A 146 0.13 -1.64 -2.10
N TYR A 147 -0.38 -1.63 -3.32
CA TYR A 147 -1.07 -2.78 -3.83
C TYR A 147 -0.09 -3.92 -4.16
N THR A 148 -0.29 -5.07 -3.53
CA THR A 148 0.56 -6.26 -3.68
C THR A 148 -0.09 -7.36 -4.53
N GLY A 149 -1.28 -7.14 -5.06
CA GLY A 149 -2.09 -8.21 -5.68
C GLY A 149 -1.78 -8.55 -7.15
N LYS A 150 -0.83 -7.86 -7.81
CA LYS A 150 -0.48 -8.11 -9.23
C LYS A 150 1.04 -8.05 -9.44
N ASP A 151 1.58 -9.08 -10.09
CA ASP A 151 3.03 -9.20 -10.38
C ASP A 151 3.59 -8.05 -11.24
N ASP A 152 2.76 -7.43 -12.10
CA ASP A 152 3.14 -6.32 -12.96
C ASP A 152 2.81 -4.93 -12.38
N HIS A 153 2.29 -4.85 -11.14
CA HIS A 153 1.74 -3.63 -10.55
C HIS A 153 2.72 -2.45 -10.63
N PHE A 154 3.93 -2.62 -10.12
CA PHE A 154 4.92 -1.54 -10.07
C PHE A 154 5.43 -1.13 -11.46
N LYS A 155 5.49 -2.06 -12.41
CA LYS A 155 5.83 -1.75 -13.81
C LYS A 155 4.74 -0.93 -14.48
N TRP A 156 3.47 -1.30 -14.26
CA TRP A 156 2.35 -0.53 -14.77
C TRP A 156 2.27 0.86 -14.12
N LEU A 157 2.40 0.93 -12.79
CA LEU A 157 2.27 2.19 -12.04
C LEU A 157 3.40 3.16 -12.40
N SER A 158 4.65 2.70 -12.48
CA SER A 158 5.77 3.55 -12.91
C SER A 158 5.55 4.13 -14.30
N GLY A 159 5.12 3.33 -15.28
CA GLY A 159 4.78 3.83 -16.63
C GLY A 159 3.66 4.88 -16.63
N ARG A 160 2.67 4.76 -15.73
CA ARG A 160 1.62 5.78 -15.55
C ARG A 160 2.17 7.07 -14.94
N ILE A 161 3.05 6.98 -13.95
CA ILE A 161 3.68 8.15 -13.33
C ILE A 161 4.65 8.85 -14.30
N GLU A 162 5.37 8.12 -15.14
CA GLU A 162 6.24 8.68 -16.18
C GLU A 162 5.48 9.56 -17.19
N ALA A 163 4.23 9.21 -17.48
CA ALA A 163 3.39 9.97 -18.38
C ALA A 163 2.87 11.29 -17.77
N LEU A 164 3.04 11.50 -16.45
CA LEU A 164 2.67 12.75 -15.77
C LEU A 164 3.73 13.84 -15.96
N ALA A 165 3.34 15.09 -15.74
CA ALA A 165 4.28 16.21 -15.75
C ALA A 165 5.34 16.08 -14.63
N PRO A 166 6.55 16.63 -14.80
CA PRO A 166 7.63 16.49 -13.82
C PRO A 166 7.25 16.91 -12.39
N GLU A 167 6.44 17.96 -12.24
CA GLU A 167 5.97 18.45 -10.94
C GLU A 167 5.00 17.48 -10.28
N GLN A 168 4.16 16.82 -11.08
CA GLN A 168 3.25 15.78 -10.63
C GLN A 168 4.01 14.52 -10.20
N GLN A 169 5.08 14.16 -10.92
CA GLN A 169 5.96 13.09 -10.50
C GLN A 169 6.57 13.39 -9.12
N ASP A 170 7.02 14.63 -8.89
CA ASP A 170 7.57 15.05 -7.60
C ASP A 170 6.51 14.99 -6.47
N GLU A 171 5.27 15.41 -6.76
CA GLU A 171 4.15 15.28 -5.83
C GLU A 171 3.88 13.82 -5.46
N PHE A 172 3.89 12.91 -6.44
CA PHE A 172 3.73 11.48 -6.20
C PHE A 172 4.82 10.91 -5.30
N LEU A 173 6.09 11.22 -5.60
CA LEU A 173 7.24 10.75 -4.82
C LEU A 173 7.19 11.30 -3.39
N ALA A 174 6.85 12.58 -3.22
CA ALA A 174 6.68 13.18 -1.91
C ALA A 174 5.57 12.52 -1.10
N ALA A 175 4.42 12.23 -1.72
CA ALA A 175 3.28 11.57 -1.07
C ALA A 175 3.58 10.13 -0.64
N ASN A 176 4.48 9.44 -1.35
CA ASN A 176 4.90 8.07 -1.03
C ASN A 176 6.13 7.99 -0.13
N ARG A 177 6.76 9.12 0.19
CA ARG A 177 8.08 9.13 0.82
C ARG A 177 8.14 8.30 2.09
N GLU A 178 7.28 8.62 3.06
CA GLU A 178 7.32 7.95 4.35
C GLU A 178 7.11 6.44 4.21
N LYS A 179 6.10 6.05 3.44
CA LYS A 179 5.75 4.65 3.19
C LYS A 179 6.86 3.87 2.48
N TRP A 180 7.45 4.42 1.44
CA TRP A 180 8.52 3.73 0.73
C TRP A 180 9.81 3.63 1.52
N LEU A 181 10.08 4.59 2.43
CA LEU A 181 11.16 4.42 3.40
C LEU A 181 10.88 3.27 4.36
N TYR A 182 9.63 2.95 4.65
CA TYR A 182 9.27 1.75 5.42
C TYR A 182 9.36 0.46 4.62
N GLU A 183 8.98 0.54 3.35
CA GLU A 183 8.76 -0.56 2.43
C GLU A 183 9.69 -0.40 1.23
N MET A 184 11.01 -0.42 1.47
CA MET A 184 12.01 -0.19 0.43
C MET A 184 11.90 -1.17 -0.76
N GLY A 185 11.30 -2.36 -0.56
CA GLY A 185 10.99 -3.29 -1.65
C GLY A 185 10.00 -2.72 -2.68
N ASN A 186 9.09 -1.84 -2.25
CA ASN A 186 8.16 -1.13 -3.15
C ASN A 186 8.91 -0.08 -3.97
N LEU A 187 9.84 0.68 -3.35
CA LEU A 187 10.71 1.60 -4.09
C LEU A 187 11.56 0.84 -5.13
N GLN A 188 12.16 -0.29 -4.74
CA GLN A 188 12.94 -1.13 -5.64
C GLN A 188 12.12 -1.61 -6.83
N SER A 189 10.93 -2.14 -6.58
CA SER A 189 10.04 -2.65 -7.63
C SER A 189 9.55 -1.53 -8.54
N PHE A 190 9.20 -0.37 -7.99
CA PHE A 190 8.84 0.82 -8.75
C PHE A 190 10.00 1.32 -9.61
N SER A 191 11.21 1.36 -9.06
CA SER A 191 12.42 1.79 -9.78
C SER A 191 12.78 0.84 -10.92
N ALA A 192 12.61 -0.47 -10.72
CA ALA A 192 12.82 -1.46 -11.78
C ALA A 192 11.80 -1.32 -12.94
N GLY A 193 10.62 -0.79 -12.66
CA GLY A 193 9.59 -0.51 -13.66
C GLY A 193 9.85 0.76 -14.49
N THR A 194 10.62 1.72 -13.96
CA THR A 194 10.85 3.01 -14.62
C THR A 194 11.83 2.90 -15.80
N THR A 195 11.47 3.52 -16.92
CA THR A 195 12.30 3.75 -18.09
C THR A 195 12.80 5.20 -18.22
N ASP A 196 12.20 6.16 -17.50
CA ASP A 196 12.59 7.57 -17.49
C ASP A 196 13.88 7.81 -16.67
N PRO A 197 14.99 8.26 -17.30
CA PRO A 197 16.22 8.57 -16.58
C PRO A 197 16.08 9.69 -15.54
N ALA A 198 15.21 10.67 -15.78
CA ALA A 198 15.00 11.79 -14.86
C ALA A 198 14.28 11.32 -13.59
N LEU A 199 13.20 10.54 -13.74
CA LEU A 199 12.52 9.90 -12.62
C LEU A 199 13.44 8.92 -11.88
N ARG A 200 14.24 8.12 -12.60
CA ARG A 200 15.23 7.22 -11.99
C ARG A 200 16.22 7.97 -11.09
N LYS A 201 16.73 9.13 -11.52
CA LYS A 201 17.62 9.96 -10.69
C LYS A 201 16.93 10.43 -9.40
N LYS A 202 15.63 10.75 -9.45
CA LYS A 202 14.85 11.10 -8.25
C LYS A 202 14.71 9.90 -7.30
N LEU A 203 14.48 8.70 -7.84
CA LEU A 203 14.40 7.45 -7.06
C LEU A 203 15.75 7.04 -6.46
N GLU A 204 16.87 7.28 -7.17
CA GLU A 204 18.22 7.10 -6.63
C GLU A 204 18.48 8.03 -5.44
N ALA A 205 18.06 9.29 -5.52
CA ALA A 205 18.13 10.21 -4.38
C ALA A 205 17.27 9.74 -3.21
N PHE A 206 16.10 9.18 -3.51
CA PHE A 206 15.22 8.57 -2.53
C PHE A 206 15.83 7.34 -1.85
N ALA A 207 16.61 6.55 -2.59
CA ALA A 207 17.36 5.44 -2.01
C ALA A 207 18.46 5.92 -1.05
N VAL A 208 19.10 7.08 -1.28
CA VAL A 208 20.08 7.62 -0.32
C VAL A 208 19.44 7.86 1.06
N ASP A 209 18.18 8.29 1.10
CA ASP A 209 17.41 8.38 2.35
C ASP A 209 17.19 7.01 3.00
N GLY A 210 16.94 5.97 2.19
CA GLY A 210 16.82 4.59 2.65
C GLY A 210 18.09 4.08 3.37
N VAL A 211 19.28 4.49 2.93
CA VAL A 211 20.56 4.10 3.58
C VAL A 211 20.67 4.75 4.95
N ALA A 212 20.20 5.99 5.07
CA ALA A 212 20.24 6.75 6.31
C ALA A 212 19.18 6.27 7.34
N TYR A 213 17.99 5.89 6.88
CA TYR A 213 16.80 5.74 7.72
C TYR A 213 16.13 4.36 7.71
N SER A 214 16.53 3.44 6.83
CA SER A 214 15.82 2.18 6.58
C SER A 214 16.76 0.99 6.38
N ASN A 215 16.23 -0.11 5.84
CA ASN A 215 16.95 -1.32 5.49
C ASN A 215 17.87 -1.02 4.29
N ILE A 216 19.18 -1.16 4.52
CA ILE A 216 20.23 -0.84 3.54
C ILE A 216 20.18 -1.77 2.32
N GLU A 217 19.82 -3.05 2.48
CA GLU A 217 19.87 -4.03 1.39
C GLU A 217 18.95 -3.69 0.19
N PRO A 218 17.61 -3.61 0.34
CA PRO A 218 16.72 -3.24 -0.77
C PRO A 218 16.98 -1.82 -1.27
N THR A 219 17.54 -0.96 -0.42
CA THR A 219 17.95 0.39 -0.80
C THR A 219 19.11 0.38 -1.79
N LEU A 220 20.19 -0.34 -1.47
CA LEU A 220 21.35 -0.42 -2.35
C LEU A 220 21.01 -1.11 -3.67
N ALA A 221 19.99 -1.99 -3.71
CA ALA A 221 19.52 -2.59 -4.95
C ALA A 221 18.96 -1.54 -5.95
N VAL A 222 18.33 -0.47 -5.47
CA VAL A 222 17.87 0.65 -6.31
C VAL A 222 19.06 1.36 -6.97
N ILE A 223 20.11 1.63 -6.19
CA ILE A 223 21.33 2.30 -6.67
C ILE A 223 22.11 1.35 -7.60
N ALA A 224 22.20 0.06 -7.26
CA ALA A 224 22.90 -0.97 -8.03
C ALA A 224 22.33 -1.19 -9.43
N ALA A 225 21.06 -0.83 -9.65
CA ALA A 225 20.44 -0.89 -10.98
C ALA A 225 21.09 0.06 -11.99
N ASN A 226 21.85 1.07 -11.53
CA ASN A 226 22.65 1.91 -12.40
C ASN A 226 23.85 1.09 -12.96
N PRO A 227 24.03 0.98 -14.28
CA PRO A 227 25.11 0.16 -14.85
C PRO A 227 26.51 0.74 -14.61
N ASP A 228 26.62 2.04 -14.33
CA ASP A 228 27.89 2.72 -14.08
C ASP A 228 28.27 2.63 -12.59
N LEU A 229 29.37 1.92 -12.31
CA LEU A 229 29.87 1.71 -10.94
C LEU A 229 30.29 3.02 -10.25
N ASP A 230 30.96 3.91 -10.97
CA ASP A 230 31.39 5.18 -10.39
C ASP A 230 30.19 6.04 -10.06
N ARG A 231 29.16 6.01 -10.91
CA ARG A 231 27.91 6.72 -10.67
C ARG A 231 27.21 6.25 -9.39
N ARG A 232 27.21 4.94 -9.09
CA ARG A 232 26.64 4.39 -7.84
C ARG A 232 27.28 5.02 -6.61
N LEU A 233 28.61 5.14 -6.63
CA LEU A 233 29.39 5.72 -5.54
C LEU A 233 29.15 7.23 -5.44
N GLU A 234 29.14 7.95 -6.57
CA GLU A 234 28.82 9.39 -6.59
C GLU A 234 27.45 9.71 -5.98
N ILE A 235 26.43 8.88 -6.26
CA ILE A 235 25.09 9.03 -5.68
C ILE A 235 25.18 9.02 -4.16
N LEU A 236 25.89 8.05 -3.58
CA LEU A 236 26.06 7.90 -2.14
C LEU A 236 26.95 8.98 -1.51
N GLU A 237 27.79 9.66 -2.28
CA GLU A 237 28.66 10.73 -1.80
C GLU A 237 27.98 12.09 -1.82
N GLN A 238 27.31 12.42 -2.92
CA GLN A 238 26.94 13.79 -3.26
C GLN A 238 25.46 14.08 -3.00
N THR A 239 24.60 13.06 -3.06
CA THR A 239 23.15 13.28 -2.95
C THR A 239 22.79 13.62 -1.52
N PRO A 240 22.18 14.78 -1.22
CA PRO A 240 21.79 15.16 0.13
C PRO A 240 20.89 14.11 0.78
N ILE A 241 21.08 13.90 2.09
CA ILE A 241 20.16 13.08 2.87
C ILE A 241 18.98 13.98 3.24
N GLY A 242 17.78 13.57 2.86
CA GLY A 242 16.52 14.24 3.15
C GLY A 242 16.16 14.23 4.64
N PRO A 243 15.01 14.80 5.02
CA PRO A 243 14.60 14.90 6.42
C PRO A 243 14.27 13.53 7.03
N ARG A 244 14.44 13.41 8.36
CA ARG A 244 14.07 12.20 9.10
C ARG A 244 12.56 11.92 8.94
N PRO A 245 12.15 10.69 8.62
CA PRO A 245 10.73 10.34 8.60
C PRO A 245 10.13 10.45 10.00
N HIS A 246 8.85 10.81 10.10
CA HIS A 246 8.16 11.02 11.39
C HIS A 246 8.21 9.79 12.27
N LYS A 247 8.08 8.63 11.65
CA LYS A 247 8.25 7.36 12.29
C LYS A 247 9.45 6.70 11.59
N PRO A 248 10.61 6.55 12.24
CA PRO A 248 11.68 5.74 11.69
C PRO A 248 11.39 4.27 12.00
N ARG A 249 11.56 3.38 11.02
CA ARG A 249 11.68 1.95 11.31
C ARG A 249 12.89 1.78 12.23
N SER A 250 12.82 0.87 13.21
CA SER A 250 14.01 0.45 13.96
C SER A 250 14.94 -0.33 13.02
N SER A 251 15.55 0.35 12.06
CA SER A 251 16.60 -0.19 11.24
C SER A 251 17.91 0.01 11.99
N PHE A 252 18.63 -1.09 12.19
CA PHE A 252 20.01 -1.03 12.61
C PHE A 252 20.81 -0.75 11.35
N TYR A 253 21.31 0.48 11.23
CA TYR A 253 22.31 0.78 10.22
C TYR A 253 23.42 -0.26 10.23
N ASP A 254 23.56 -0.97 9.13
CA ASP A 254 24.58 -1.99 8.94
C ASP A 254 25.74 -1.42 8.12
N GLY A 255 26.65 -0.76 8.83
CA GLY A 255 27.85 -0.19 8.22
C GLY A 255 28.78 -1.24 7.61
N GLU A 256 28.76 -2.48 8.11
CA GLU A 256 29.58 -3.58 7.56
C GLU A 256 29.00 -4.09 6.24
N TYR A 257 27.67 -4.23 6.14
CA TYR A 257 27.01 -4.55 4.88
C TYR A 257 27.25 -3.47 3.81
N LEU A 258 27.14 -2.19 4.19
CA LEU A 258 27.46 -1.07 3.30
C LEU A 258 28.93 -1.12 2.87
N ARG A 259 29.87 -1.31 3.80
CA ARG A 259 31.32 -1.45 3.53
C ARG A 259 31.59 -2.54 2.50
N LYS A 260 31.02 -3.73 2.71
CA LYS A 260 31.16 -4.87 1.80
C LYS A 260 30.64 -4.53 0.40
N THR A 261 29.43 -3.98 0.31
CA THR A 261 28.80 -3.66 -0.97
C THR A 261 29.59 -2.61 -1.76
N LEU A 262 30.12 -1.58 -1.09
CA LEU A 262 30.97 -0.57 -1.72
C LEU A 262 32.28 -1.17 -2.26
N GLY A 263 32.88 -2.11 -1.52
CA GLY A 263 34.06 -2.86 -1.97
C GLY A 263 33.76 -3.73 -3.21
N GLU A 264 32.59 -4.38 -3.26
CA GLU A 264 32.14 -5.14 -4.43
C GLU A 264 31.90 -4.22 -5.65
N TRP A 265 31.54 -2.96 -5.44
CA TRP A 265 31.47 -1.94 -6.50
C TRP A 265 32.84 -1.34 -6.87
N GLY A 266 33.93 -1.80 -6.27
CA GLY A 266 35.29 -1.37 -6.59
C GLY A 266 35.72 -0.07 -5.91
N ALA A 267 35.04 0.36 -4.84
CA ALA A 267 35.46 1.56 -4.11
C ALA A 267 36.76 1.33 -3.33
N GLU A 268 37.66 2.32 -3.39
CA GLU A 268 38.89 2.32 -2.60
C GLU A 268 38.61 2.49 -1.09
N PRO A 269 39.44 1.93 -0.19
CA PRO A 269 39.19 1.96 1.26
C PRO A 269 38.89 3.35 1.83
N ALA A 270 39.62 4.37 1.39
CA ALA A 270 39.41 5.75 1.86
C ALA A 270 38.05 6.33 1.42
N ARG A 271 37.57 5.96 0.21
CA ARG A 271 36.27 6.36 -0.32
C ARG A 271 35.14 5.69 0.45
N ILE A 272 35.30 4.39 0.73
CA ILE A 272 34.38 3.61 1.57
C ILE A 272 34.24 4.25 2.95
N ASP A 273 35.36 4.55 3.61
CA ASP A 273 35.36 5.14 4.95
C ASP A 273 34.66 6.51 4.97
N ALA A 274 34.86 7.34 3.94
CA ALA A 274 34.20 8.64 3.82
C ALA A 274 32.68 8.51 3.67
N ILE A 275 32.20 7.59 2.82
CA ILE A 275 30.76 7.33 2.63
C ILE A 275 30.14 6.81 3.93
N ILE A 276 30.78 5.86 4.61
CA ILE A 276 30.27 5.30 5.88
C ILE A 276 30.23 6.38 6.96
N ALA A 277 31.30 7.18 7.10
CA ALA A 277 31.38 8.25 8.10
C ALA A 277 30.27 9.28 7.91
N ARG A 278 29.92 9.60 6.65
CA ARG A 278 28.81 10.49 6.31
C ARG A 278 27.47 10.00 6.88
N PHE A 279 27.11 8.74 6.65
CA PHE A 279 25.85 8.19 7.16
C PHE A 279 25.86 7.99 8.69
N GLN A 280 27.00 7.60 9.27
CA GLN A 280 27.16 7.50 10.71
C GLN A 280 27.03 8.85 11.41
N GLN A 281 27.66 9.90 10.87
CA GLN A 281 27.56 11.26 11.40
C GLN A 281 26.11 11.76 11.34
N HIS A 282 25.43 11.50 10.23
CA HIS A 282 24.02 11.83 10.08
C HIS A 282 23.19 11.13 11.16
N GLN A 283 23.37 9.83 11.38
CA GLN A 283 22.65 9.09 12.42
C GLN A 283 22.97 9.55 13.85
N ALA A 284 24.22 9.93 14.11
CA ALA A 284 24.62 10.51 15.39
C ALA A 284 23.88 11.82 15.66
N SER A 285 23.59 12.62 14.63
CA SER A 285 22.84 13.88 14.77
C SER A 285 21.36 13.71 15.11
N LEU A 286 20.82 12.49 15.02
CA LEU A 286 19.41 12.18 15.30
C LEU A 286 19.15 11.69 16.73
N ARG A 287 20.21 11.54 17.53
CA ARG A 287 20.19 11.13 18.94
C ARG A 287 20.23 12.34 19.84
#